data_AF-A0A833H8G9-F1
#
_entry.id   AF-A0A833H8G9-F1
#
_cell.length_a   1.000
_cell.length_b   1.000
_cell.length_c   1.000
_cell.angle_alpha   90.00
_cell.angle_beta   90.00
_cell.angle_gamma   90.00
#
_symmetry.space_group_name_H-M   'P 1'
#
loop_
_entity.id
_entity.type
_entity.pdbx_description
1 polymer ?
#
loop_
_entity_poly.entity_id
_entity_poly.type
_entity_poly.pdbx_seq_one_letter_code
_entity_poly.pdbx_strand_id
1 'polypeptide(L)'
;MSTPLSESIAAYCADTRNLEALPSSTETTFYPDIRTLLASVLKSEKLPFDVRTGTSEKGASSHDMPDFVLGDGALFIGVFGEVKRATTTLEDLAVSTEQKDQIGRYLAQTGVVLLCNVRGFGLLVCDPAYVRDGVTPVPPNKRLLQQTVDLWAAVTSGAKPKVDAEAVASLVDIVTHAVTDLAGIGAPADLAKSSRGRRATRRTPCPAILSRSSRCSTTIVRRSGSRST
;
A
#
# COMPACT_ATOMS: atom_id res chain seq x y z
N MET A 1 11.59 6.12 22.38
CA MET A 1 10.47 5.19 22.11
C MET A 1 9.92 5.52 20.73
N SER A 2 9.68 4.55 19.85
CA SER A 2 9.13 4.84 18.52
C SER A 2 7.67 5.22 18.69
N THR A 3 7.27 6.38 18.16
CA THR A 3 5.86 6.78 18.08
C THR A 3 5.06 5.69 17.35
N PRO A 4 3.90 5.25 17.88
CA PRO A 4 3.01 4.33 17.18
C PRO A 4 2.62 4.87 15.80
N LEU A 5 2.56 4.01 14.78
CA LEU A 5 2.26 4.45 13.41
C LEU A 5 0.92 5.19 13.30
N SER A 6 -0.08 4.79 14.08
CA SER A 6 -1.38 5.48 14.15
C SER A 6 -1.26 6.92 14.65
N GLU A 7 -0.35 7.20 15.57
CA GLU A 7 -0.10 8.57 16.03
C GLU A 7 0.62 9.40 14.96
N SER A 8 1.57 8.81 14.23
CA SER A 8 2.20 9.46 13.08
C SER A 8 1.19 9.80 11.97
N ILE A 9 0.25 8.89 11.68
CA ILE A 9 -0.83 9.14 10.70
C ILE A 9 -1.77 10.24 11.19
N ALA A 10 -2.14 10.23 12.47
CA ALA A 10 -2.99 11.26 13.04
C ALA A 10 -2.33 12.65 12.98
N ALA A 11 -1.05 12.74 13.33
CA ALA A 11 -0.26 13.97 13.23
C ALA A 11 -0.18 14.45 11.78
N TYR A 12 0.20 13.57 10.85
CA TYR A 12 0.23 13.87 9.42
C TYR A 12 -1.11 14.44 8.92
N CYS A 13 -2.23 13.82 9.27
CA CYS A 13 -3.54 14.29 8.83
C CYS A 13 -3.97 15.60 9.51
N ALA A 14 -3.47 15.92 10.69
CA ALA A 14 -3.72 17.22 11.33
C ALA A 14 -2.90 18.32 10.65
N ASP A 15 -1.61 18.08 10.47
CA ASP A 15 -0.66 19.05 9.92
C ASP A 15 -0.97 19.35 8.46
N THR A 16 -1.21 18.33 7.63
CA THR A 16 -1.53 18.50 6.21
C THR A 16 -2.87 19.19 5.98
N ARG A 17 -3.89 18.98 6.83
CA ARG A 17 -5.16 19.73 6.75
C ARG A 17 -4.97 21.20 7.10
N ASN A 18 -4.14 21.49 8.10
CA ASN A 18 -3.81 22.87 8.46
C ASN A 18 -3.03 23.56 7.34
N LEU A 19 -2.09 22.86 6.71
CA LEU A 19 -1.32 23.37 5.59
C LEU A 19 -2.17 23.62 4.35
N GLU A 20 -3.08 22.70 3.99
CA GLU A 20 -4.00 22.87 2.85
C GLU A 20 -4.93 24.08 3.02
N ALA A 21 -5.25 24.46 4.26
CA ALA A 21 -6.05 25.66 4.54
C ALA A 21 -5.29 26.97 4.29
N LEU A 22 -3.96 26.93 4.09
CA LEU A 22 -3.15 28.11 3.84
C LEU A 22 -3.10 28.45 2.34
N PRO A 23 -3.44 29.68 1.92
CA PRO A 23 -3.39 30.08 0.50
C PRO A 23 -2.00 30.01 -0.13
N SER A 24 -0.94 30.00 0.68
CA SER A 24 0.46 29.94 0.25
C SER A 24 1.01 28.52 0.10
N SER A 25 0.22 27.48 0.40
CA SER A 25 0.69 26.09 0.33
C SER A 25 0.88 25.64 -1.12
N THR A 26 2.06 25.08 -1.39
CA THR A 26 2.45 24.44 -2.66
C THR A 26 2.67 22.94 -2.43
N GLU A 27 2.80 22.12 -3.48
CA GLU A 27 3.09 20.68 -3.32
C GLU A 27 4.33 20.43 -2.46
N THR A 28 5.38 21.23 -2.64
CA THR A 28 6.63 21.16 -1.89
C THR A 28 6.48 21.40 -0.39
N THR A 29 5.42 22.11 0.02
CA THR A 29 5.13 22.39 1.44
C THR A 29 4.81 21.10 2.21
N PHE A 30 4.27 20.09 1.54
CA PHE A 30 3.86 18.82 2.15
C PHE A 30 4.98 17.76 2.20
N TYR A 31 6.11 17.99 1.52
CA TYR A 31 7.19 16.99 1.42
C TYR A 31 7.75 16.55 2.78
N PRO A 32 8.00 17.44 3.76
CA PRO A 32 8.50 17.02 5.07
C PRO A 32 7.55 16.06 5.80
N ASP A 33 6.24 16.32 5.75
CA ASP A 33 5.22 15.50 6.39
C ASP A 33 5.08 14.14 5.70
N ILE A 34 5.06 14.13 4.36
CA ILE A 34 5.04 12.90 3.55
C ILE A 34 6.27 12.05 3.85
N ARG A 35 7.47 12.66 3.89
CA ARG A 35 8.72 11.98 4.23
C ARG A 35 8.64 11.32 5.60
N THR A 36 8.17 12.06 6.60
CA THR A 36 8.11 11.61 7.99
C THR A 36 7.12 10.46 8.16
N LEU A 37 5.96 10.53 7.48
CA LEU A 37 4.97 9.46 7.47
C LEU A 37 5.54 8.18 6.82
N LEU A 38 6.07 8.29 5.60
CA LEU A 38 6.62 7.14 4.88
C LEU A 38 7.80 6.51 5.63
N ALA A 39 8.68 7.32 6.22
CA ALA A 39 9.77 6.82 7.06
C ALA A 39 9.25 6.10 8.32
N SER A 40 8.15 6.56 8.91
CA SER A 40 7.50 5.88 10.03
C SER A 40 6.94 4.51 9.61
N VAL A 41 6.32 4.43 8.43
CA VAL A 41 5.83 3.16 7.86
C VAL A 41 6.98 2.18 7.64
N LEU A 42 8.05 2.61 6.94
CA LEU A 42 9.21 1.76 6.65
C LEU A 42 9.88 1.27 7.95
N LYS A 43 10.00 2.13 8.95
CA LYS A 43 10.54 1.77 10.27
C LYS A 43 9.65 0.78 11.02
N SER A 44 8.33 0.91 10.91
CA SER A 44 7.39 -0.01 11.56
C SER A 44 7.51 -1.44 11.01
N GLU A 45 7.76 -1.56 9.70
CA GLU A 45 7.99 -2.82 9.00
C GLU A 45 9.46 -3.27 9.00
N LYS A 46 10.35 -2.49 9.62
CA LYS A 46 11.81 -2.73 9.68
C LYS A 46 12.46 -2.90 8.30
N LEU A 47 11.96 -2.16 7.32
CA LEU A 47 12.44 -2.22 5.95
C LEU A 47 13.71 -1.36 5.79
N PRO A 48 14.74 -1.82 5.06
CA PRO A 48 16.02 -1.14 4.89
C PRO A 48 15.96 -0.05 3.81
N PHE A 49 14.82 0.65 3.68
CA PHE A 49 14.65 1.72 2.71
C PHE A 49 14.58 3.07 3.40
N ASP A 50 15.08 4.10 2.70
CA ASP A 50 15.01 5.49 3.09
C ASP A 50 14.11 6.27 2.12
N VAL A 51 13.47 7.32 2.66
CA VAL A 51 12.66 8.26 1.88
C VAL A 51 13.48 9.51 1.59
N ARG A 52 13.70 9.78 0.31
CA ARG A 52 14.32 11.03 -0.17
C ARG A 52 13.25 11.89 -0.83
N THR A 53 13.15 13.15 -0.42
CA THR A 53 12.21 14.14 -0.97
C THR A 53 12.98 15.32 -1.53
N GLY A 54 12.38 16.05 -2.48
CA GLY A 54 13.00 17.26 -3.01
C GLY A 54 14.33 16.96 -3.70
N THR A 55 14.31 15.96 -4.59
CA THR A 55 15.48 15.52 -5.37
C THR A 55 16.06 16.62 -6.28
N SER A 56 15.47 17.82 -6.28
CA SER A 56 15.79 19.04 -7.02
C SER A 56 17.23 19.57 -6.90
N GLU A 57 18.06 19.07 -5.98
CA GLU A 57 19.45 19.53 -5.82
C GLU A 57 20.46 18.67 -6.57
N LYS A 58 20.46 18.75 -7.92
CA LYS A 58 21.68 18.74 -8.77
C LYS A 58 21.32 18.70 -10.26
N GLY A 59 21.62 19.81 -10.95
CA GLY A 59 21.88 19.83 -12.39
C GLY A 59 20.69 20.25 -13.25
N ALA A 60 20.87 21.36 -13.97
CA ALA A 60 19.93 21.98 -14.91
C ALA A 60 19.62 21.15 -16.18
N SER A 61 19.66 19.81 -16.11
CA SER A 61 19.50 18.92 -17.26
C SER A 61 18.67 17.65 -17.00
N SER A 62 18.09 17.46 -15.80
CA SER A 62 17.20 16.33 -15.52
C SER A 62 15.75 16.80 -15.51
N HIS A 63 15.04 16.56 -16.60
CA HIS A 63 13.63 16.94 -16.77
C HIS A 63 12.64 15.97 -16.08
N ASP A 64 13.11 14.88 -15.47
CA ASP A 64 12.29 13.74 -15.05
C ASP A 64 12.61 13.29 -13.62
N MET A 65 12.47 14.18 -12.64
CA MET A 65 12.81 13.85 -11.26
C MET A 65 11.57 13.77 -10.37
N PRO A 66 11.30 12.62 -9.73
CA PRO A 66 10.09 12.41 -8.94
C PRO A 66 10.12 13.24 -7.66
N ASP A 67 8.95 13.58 -7.11
CA ASP A 67 8.85 14.36 -5.88
C ASP A 67 9.52 13.67 -4.68
N PHE A 68 9.37 12.35 -4.62
CA PHE A 68 10.07 11.52 -3.66
C PHE A 68 10.50 10.16 -4.24
N VAL A 69 11.50 9.58 -3.60
CA VAL A 69 12.05 8.26 -3.96
C VAL A 69 12.17 7.42 -2.69
N LEU A 70 11.73 6.16 -2.80
CA LEU A 70 12.06 5.11 -1.83
C LEU A 70 13.24 4.30 -2.39
N GLY A 71 14.34 4.27 -1.65
CA GLY A 71 15.53 3.55 -2.07
C GLY A 71 16.42 3.16 -0.90
N ASP A 72 17.35 2.24 -1.14
CA ASP A 72 18.35 1.83 -0.16
C ASP A 72 19.58 2.75 -0.25
N GLY A 73 20.29 2.94 0.86
CA GLY A 73 21.57 3.64 0.94
C GLY A 73 22.65 3.10 -0.01
N ALA A 74 22.47 1.89 -0.55
CA ALA A 74 23.36 1.23 -1.51
C ALA A 74 23.07 1.52 -3.00
N LEU A 75 22.34 2.60 -3.34
CA LEU A 75 22.04 3.08 -4.73
C LEU A 75 20.87 2.37 -5.46
N PHE A 76 20.14 1.47 -4.81
CA PHE A 76 18.92 0.91 -5.39
C PHE A 76 17.75 1.88 -5.25
N ILE A 77 17.31 2.41 -6.38
CA ILE A 77 16.03 3.12 -6.51
C ILE A 77 14.93 2.07 -6.59
N GLY A 78 14.08 2.00 -5.57
CA GLY A 78 13.00 1.02 -5.53
C GLY A 78 11.69 1.54 -6.13
N VAL A 79 11.26 2.74 -5.70
CA VAL A 79 9.94 3.27 -6.07
C VAL A 79 10.00 4.78 -6.24
N PHE A 80 9.37 5.28 -7.30
CA PHE A 80 9.16 6.71 -7.52
C PHE A 80 7.81 7.16 -6.99
N GLY A 81 7.78 8.38 -6.47
CA GLY A 81 6.61 9.00 -5.88
C GLY A 81 6.28 10.33 -6.54
N GLU A 82 5.00 10.53 -6.86
CA GLU A 82 4.47 11.82 -7.32
C GLU A 82 3.46 12.35 -6.31
N VAL A 83 3.59 13.64 -6.00
CA VAL A 83 2.75 14.38 -5.05
C VAL A 83 1.95 15.44 -5.80
N LYS A 84 0.65 15.48 -5.57
CA LYS A 84 -0.24 16.57 -6.00
C LYS A 84 -1.10 17.04 -4.84
N ARG A 85 -1.79 18.15 -5.04
CA ARG A 85 -2.68 18.75 -4.02
C ARG A 85 -3.95 17.93 -3.81
N ALA A 86 -4.60 18.15 -2.66
CA ALA A 86 -5.80 17.43 -2.24
C ALA A 86 -7.00 17.58 -3.18
N THR A 87 -6.99 18.62 -4.03
CA THR A 87 -8.02 18.86 -5.06
C THR A 87 -8.03 17.80 -6.15
N THR A 88 -6.90 17.13 -6.41
CA THR A 88 -6.77 16.14 -7.48
C THR A 88 -7.00 14.73 -6.94
N THR A 89 -7.82 13.93 -7.60
CA THR A 89 -8.10 12.55 -7.17
C THR A 89 -6.96 11.61 -7.59
N LEU A 90 -6.76 10.50 -6.86
CA LEU A 90 -5.72 9.53 -7.20
C LEU A 90 -5.99 8.86 -8.54
N GLU A 91 -7.27 8.72 -8.91
CA GLU A 91 -7.75 8.18 -10.17
C GLU A 91 -7.38 9.11 -11.34
N ASP A 92 -7.57 10.42 -11.18
CA ASP A 92 -7.16 11.42 -12.18
C ASP A 92 -5.63 11.44 -12.34
N LEU A 93 -4.89 11.29 -11.24
CA LEU A 93 -3.43 11.19 -11.28
C LEU A 93 -2.95 9.95 -12.01
N ALA A 94 -3.62 8.81 -11.82
CA ALA A 94 -3.26 7.55 -12.45
C ALA A 94 -3.31 7.65 -13.98
N VAL A 95 -4.30 8.36 -14.53
CA VAL A 95 -4.48 8.54 -15.98
C VAL A 95 -3.85 9.80 -16.54
N SER A 96 -3.29 10.66 -15.69
CA SER A 96 -2.70 11.94 -16.10
C SER A 96 -1.55 11.74 -17.08
N THR A 97 -1.55 12.55 -18.14
CA THR A 97 -0.46 12.65 -19.13
C THR A 97 0.20 14.03 -19.09
N GLU A 98 0.04 14.77 -17.99
CA GLU A 98 0.69 16.06 -17.80
C GLU A 98 2.22 15.95 -17.83
N GLN A 99 2.88 17.08 -18.08
CA GLN A 99 4.34 17.18 -18.12
C GLN A 99 4.99 16.11 -19.03
N LYS A 100 4.44 15.98 -20.26
CA LYS A 100 4.85 15.00 -21.29
C LYS A 100 4.64 13.54 -20.89
N ASP A 101 3.68 13.27 -20.01
CA ASP A 101 3.41 11.96 -19.41
C ASP A 101 4.44 11.50 -18.37
N GLN A 102 4.63 12.33 -17.33
CA GLN A 102 5.60 12.09 -16.26
C GLN A 102 5.36 10.75 -15.54
N ILE A 103 4.11 10.47 -15.18
CA ILE A 103 3.71 9.20 -14.55
C ILE A 103 4.01 8.00 -15.46
N GLY A 104 3.71 8.11 -16.76
CA GLY A 104 4.04 7.06 -17.73
C GLY A 104 5.54 6.79 -17.84
N ARG A 105 6.38 7.84 -17.79
CA ARG A 105 7.85 7.71 -17.81
C ARG A 105 8.37 7.03 -16.54
N TYR A 106 7.86 7.39 -15.37
CA TYR A 106 8.23 6.75 -14.11
C TYR A 106 7.85 5.26 -14.13
N LEU A 107 6.63 4.93 -14.54
CA LEU A 107 6.20 3.54 -14.69
C LEU A 107 7.05 2.77 -15.71
N ALA A 108 7.52 3.41 -16.78
CA ALA A 108 8.41 2.73 -17.73
C ALA A 108 9.70 2.28 -17.05
N GLN A 109 10.31 3.15 -16.24
CA GLN A 109 11.58 2.90 -15.55
C GLN A 109 11.43 1.91 -14.39
N THR A 110 10.52 2.16 -13.45
CA THR A 110 10.42 1.38 -12.19
C THR A 110 9.36 0.29 -12.25
N GLY A 111 8.33 0.43 -13.09
CA GLY A 111 7.17 -0.47 -13.14
C GLY A 111 6.13 -0.20 -12.06
N VAL A 112 6.47 0.63 -11.08
CA VAL A 112 5.65 0.98 -9.92
C VAL A 112 5.86 2.43 -9.54
N VAL A 113 4.75 3.14 -9.28
CA VAL A 113 4.73 4.52 -8.83
C VAL A 113 3.77 4.66 -7.65
N LEU A 114 4.22 5.36 -6.61
CA LEU A 114 3.35 5.78 -5.52
C LEU A 114 2.76 7.15 -5.85
N LEU A 115 1.44 7.23 -5.89
CA LEU A 115 0.72 8.49 -6.04
C LEU A 115 0.35 9.01 -4.66
N CYS A 116 0.54 10.30 -4.42
CA CYS A 116 0.11 10.97 -3.20
C CYS A 116 -0.65 12.23 -3.60
N ASN A 117 -1.85 12.39 -3.06
CA ASN A 117 -2.63 13.62 -3.23
C ASN A 117 -2.81 14.35 -1.90
N VAL A 118 -1.87 14.22 -0.96
CA VAL A 118 -1.90 14.73 0.42
C VAL A 118 -2.98 14.10 1.31
N ARG A 119 -4.22 13.93 0.82
CA ARG A 119 -5.28 13.24 1.56
C ARG A 119 -5.03 11.74 1.68
N GLY A 120 -4.32 11.16 0.72
CA GLY A 120 -4.20 9.73 0.56
C GLY A 120 -3.05 9.30 -0.32
N PHE A 121 -2.90 7.98 -0.41
CA PHE A 121 -1.86 7.31 -1.19
C PHE A 121 -2.48 6.28 -2.13
N GLY A 122 -1.89 6.13 -3.31
CA GLY A 122 -2.27 5.15 -4.31
C GLY A 122 -1.05 4.37 -4.81
N LEU A 123 -1.24 3.07 -5.04
CA LEU A 123 -0.25 2.20 -5.68
C LEU A 123 -0.59 2.05 -7.15
N LEU A 124 0.21 2.67 -8.01
CA LEU A 124 0.07 2.57 -9.46
C LEU A 124 1.11 1.59 -10.01
N VAL A 125 0.65 0.60 -10.77
CA VAL A 125 1.50 -0.39 -11.41
C VAL A 125 1.25 -0.45 -12.90
N CYS A 126 2.23 -0.92 -13.64
CA CYS A 126 2.05 -1.24 -15.05
C CYS A 126 1.25 -2.54 -15.20
N ASP A 127 0.36 -2.61 -16.20
CA ASP A 127 -0.34 -3.83 -16.59
C ASP A 127 0.69 -4.97 -16.79
N PRO A 128 0.55 -6.11 -16.09
CA PRO A 128 1.49 -7.22 -16.23
C PRO A 128 1.58 -7.78 -17.65
N ALA A 129 0.55 -7.58 -18.48
CA ALA A 129 0.56 -7.97 -19.89
C ALA A 129 1.29 -6.96 -20.78
N TYR A 130 1.62 -5.77 -20.27
CA TYR A 130 2.35 -4.76 -21.02
C TYR A 130 3.86 -4.92 -20.85
N VAL A 131 4.56 -4.99 -21.98
CA VAL A 131 6.02 -5.07 -21.99
C VAL A 131 6.59 -3.66 -21.97
N ARG A 132 7.30 -3.33 -20.88
CA ARG A 132 8.03 -2.07 -20.73
C ARG A 132 9.38 -2.18 -21.43
N ASP A 133 9.77 -1.14 -22.15
CA ASP A 133 11.09 -0.97 -22.76
C ASP A 133 12.02 -0.07 -21.93
N GLY A 134 11.52 0.47 -20.81
CA GLY A 134 12.25 1.38 -19.91
C GLY A 134 12.36 2.83 -20.40
N VAL A 135 11.85 3.15 -21.59
CA VAL A 135 12.06 4.46 -22.25
C VAL A 135 10.73 5.06 -22.71
N THR A 136 9.85 4.26 -23.30
CA THR A 136 8.55 4.71 -23.78
C THR A 136 7.57 4.87 -22.61
N PRO A 137 6.96 6.05 -22.43
CA PRO A 137 5.97 6.26 -21.38
C PRO A 137 4.84 5.22 -21.45
N VAL A 138 4.48 4.65 -20.31
CA VAL A 138 3.36 3.69 -20.21
C VAL A 138 2.04 4.45 -20.44
N PRO A 139 1.25 4.11 -21.47
CA PRO A 139 0.02 4.83 -21.77
C PRO A 139 -1.05 4.60 -20.68
N PRO A 140 -1.99 5.54 -20.46
CA PRO A 140 -2.98 5.46 -19.36
C PRO A 140 -3.78 4.16 -19.31
N ASN A 141 -4.13 3.60 -20.47
CA ASN A 141 -4.88 2.33 -20.59
C ASN A 141 -4.08 1.08 -20.18
N LYS A 142 -2.77 1.23 -19.92
CA LYS A 142 -1.87 0.17 -19.45
C LYS A 142 -1.38 0.40 -18.03
N ARG A 143 -2.04 1.29 -17.30
CA ARG A 143 -1.78 1.57 -15.89
C ARG A 143 -2.90 0.99 -15.05
N LEU A 144 -2.54 0.40 -13.93
CA LEU A 144 -3.48 -0.20 -12.99
C LEU A 144 -3.27 0.47 -11.64
N LEU A 145 -4.28 1.22 -11.19
CA LEU A 145 -4.34 1.73 -9.83
C LEU A 145 -4.82 0.58 -8.94
N GLN A 146 -3.89 -0.11 -8.30
CA GLN A 146 -4.15 -1.39 -7.65
C GLN A 146 -4.78 -1.22 -6.26
N GLN A 147 -4.34 -0.21 -5.52
CA GLN A 147 -4.77 0.07 -4.16
C GLN A 147 -4.78 1.58 -3.93
N THR A 148 -5.71 2.05 -3.12
CA THR A 148 -5.79 3.43 -2.64
C THR A 148 -6.15 3.44 -1.16
N VAL A 149 -5.71 4.47 -0.46
CA VAL A 149 -6.11 4.74 0.92
C VAL A 149 -6.32 6.24 1.09
N ASP A 150 -7.46 6.63 1.65
CA ASP A 150 -7.76 8.00 2.04
C ASP A 150 -7.57 8.15 3.55
N LEU A 151 -6.46 8.76 3.95
CA LEU A 151 -6.11 8.93 5.35
C LEU A 151 -6.94 10.04 6.00
N TRP A 152 -7.30 11.08 5.25
CA TRP A 152 -8.16 12.13 5.76
C TRP A 152 -9.57 11.65 6.09
N ALA A 153 -10.12 10.73 5.31
CA ALA A 153 -11.39 10.09 5.65
C ALA A 153 -11.26 9.12 6.84
N ALA A 154 -10.10 8.47 6.98
CA ALA A 154 -9.84 7.45 7.99
C ALA A 154 -9.48 7.98 9.38
N VAL A 155 -9.14 9.28 9.51
CA VAL A 155 -8.81 9.91 10.80
C VAL A 155 -9.97 10.76 11.29
N THR A 156 -10.54 10.39 12.43
CA THR A 156 -11.57 11.20 13.10
C THR A 156 -10.92 12.38 13.84
N SER A 157 -11.34 13.60 13.51
CA SER A 157 -10.90 14.83 14.18
C SER A 157 -11.45 14.94 15.61
N GLY A 158 -10.64 15.42 16.57
CA GLY A 158 -11.07 15.64 17.96
C GLY A 158 -9.90 15.65 18.95
N ALA A 159 -10.20 15.81 20.25
CA ALA A 159 -9.20 15.87 21.32
C ALA A 159 -8.36 14.58 21.49
N LYS A 160 -8.87 13.45 21.00
CA LYS A 160 -8.15 12.18 20.88
C LYS A 160 -8.36 11.64 19.47
N PRO A 161 -7.51 11.99 18.50
CA PRO A 161 -7.66 11.52 17.14
C PRO A 161 -7.55 10.00 17.12
N LYS A 162 -8.46 9.36 16.38
CA LYS A 162 -8.48 7.91 16.17
C LYS A 162 -8.32 7.65 14.68
N VAL A 163 -7.45 6.71 14.36
CA VAL A 163 -7.19 6.26 12.99
C VAL A 163 -7.86 4.90 12.80
N ASP A 164 -8.55 4.72 11.69
CA ASP A 164 -9.07 3.42 11.29
C ASP A 164 -7.92 2.42 11.10
N ALA A 165 -8.01 1.27 11.76
CA ALA A 165 -7.01 0.20 11.66
C ALA A 165 -6.91 -0.36 10.23
N GLU A 166 -8.02 -0.35 9.46
CA GLU A 166 -8.01 -0.79 8.07
C GLU A 166 -7.18 0.16 7.19
N ALA A 167 -7.27 1.47 7.43
CA ALA A 167 -6.47 2.45 6.70
C ALA A 167 -4.97 2.36 7.05
N VAL A 168 -4.64 2.12 8.33
CA VAL A 168 -3.25 1.84 8.73
C VAL A 168 -2.71 0.62 7.99
N ALA A 169 -3.46 -0.49 8.00
CA ALA A 169 -3.08 -1.72 7.31
C ALA A 169 -2.95 -1.53 5.79
N SER A 170 -3.85 -0.74 5.19
CA SER A 170 -3.84 -0.45 3.75
C SER A 170 -2.63 0.39 3.35
N LEU A 171 -2.27 1.40 4.14
CA LEU A 171 -1.05 2.20 3.92
C LEU A 171 0.21 1.33 4.03
N VAL A 172 0.26 0.47 5.05
CA VAL A 172 1.38 -0.48 5.22
C VAL A 172 1.47 -1.45 4.05
N ASP A 173 0.35 -2.03 3.60
CA ASP A 173 0.33 -2.94 2.45
C ASP A 173 0.77 -2.22 1.17
N ILE A 174 0.28 -1.00 0.90
CA ILE A 174 0.69 -0.19 -0.26
C ILE A 174 2.21 0.01 -0.27
N VAL A 175 2.79 0.50 0.84
CA VAL A 175 4.23 0.82 0.89
C VAL A 175 5.06 -0.45 0.83
N THR A 176 4.68 -1.50 1.58
CA THR A 176 5.40 -2.76 1.62
C THR A 176 5.38 -3.44 0.26
N HIS A 177 4.19 -3.59 -0.35
CA HIS A 177 4.02 -4.18 -1.67
C HIS A 177 4.86 -3.43 -2.73
N ALA A 178 4.85 -2.08 -2.68
CA ALA A 178 5.65 -1.28 -3.59
C ALA A 178 7.16 -1.61 -3.49
N VAL A 179 7.71 -1.69 -2.28
CA VAL A 179 9.16 -1.83 -2.07
C VAL A 179 9.66 -3.27 -1.99
N THR A 180 8.84 -4.25 -1.60
CA THR A 180 9.27 -5.66 -1.46
C THR A 180 8.93 -6.49 -2.68
N ASP A 181 7.74 -6.30 -3.24
CA ASP A 181 7.20 -7.21 -4.26
C ASP A 181 7.41 -6.64 -5.66
N LEU A 182 7.46 -5.31 -5.81
CA LEU A 182 7.44 -4.64 -7.12
C LEU A 182 8.74 -3.90 -7.46
N ALA A 183 9.43 -3.32 -6.47
CA ALA A 183 10.70 -2.60 -6.69
C ALA A 183 11.82 -3.45 -7.31
N GLY A 184 11.74 -4.79 -7.20
CA GLY A 184 12.67 -5.72 -7.85
C GLY A 184 12.29 -6.14 -9.27
N ILE A 185 11.09 -5.79 -9.75
CA ILE A 185 10.59 -6.25 -11.05
C ILE A 185 11.01 -5.26 -12.14
N GLY A 186 12.27 -5.33 -12.55
CA GLY A 186 12.81 -4.64 -13.72
C GLY A 186 12.30 -5.19 -15.07
N ALA A 187 11.51 -6.28 -15.08
CA ALA A 187 11.02 -6.91 -16.30
C ALA A 187 9.57 -7.47 -16.16
N PRO A 188 8.70 -7.34 -17.19
CA PRO A 188 7.28 -7.74 -17.13
C PRO A 188 7.02 -9.21 -16.76
N ALA A 189 7.99 -10.11 -16.99
CA ALA A 189 7.84 -11.55 -16.77
C ALA A 189 7.62 -11.92 -15.29
N ASP A 190 8.04 -11.09 -14.35
CA ASP A 190 7.96 -11.42 -12.92
C ASP A 190 6.63 -11.01 -12.27
N LEU A 191 5.84 -10.12 -12.88
CA LEU A 191 4.50 -9.72 -12.37
C LEU A 191 3.47 -10.84 -12.45
N ALA A 192 3.61 -11.78 -13.40
CA ALA A 192 2.69 -12.92 -13.52
C ALA A 192 2.80 -13.93 -12.36
N LYS A 193 3.85 -13.83 -11.54
CA LYS A 193 4.12 -14.73 -10.42
C LYS A 193 3.48 -14.27 -9.10
N SER A 194 3.36 -12.95 -8.87
CA SER A 194 2.90 -12.39 -7.58
C SER A 194 1.39 -12.52 -7.36
N SER A 195 0.57 -12.45 -8.42
CA SER A 195 -0.90 -12.61 -8.31
C SER A 195 -1.35 -14.03 -7.95
N ARG A 196 -0.49 -15.05 -8.08
CA ARG A 196 -0.78 -16.44 -7.67
C ARG A 196 -0.39 -16.76 -6.22
N GLY A 197 0.33 -15.88 -5.52
CA GLY A 197 0.83 -16.12 -4.15
C GLY A 197 -0.11 -15.73 -3.02
N ARG A 198 -1.07 -14.81 -3.24
CA ARG A 198 -1.95 -14.24 -2.18
C ARG A 198 -3.24 -15.04 -1.93
N ARG A 199 -3.20 -16.38 -2.00
CA ARG A 199 -4.34 -17.24 -1.62
C ARG A 199 -3.93 -18.46 -0.80
N ALA A 200 -3.19 -18.29 0.29
CA ALA A 200 -2.88 -19.43 1.16
C ALA A 200 -2.57 -19.15 2.64
N THR A 201 -3.03 -18.09 3.31
CA THR A 201 -2.89 -18.00 4.78
C THR A 201 -3.98 -17.15 5.46
N ARG A 202 -5.23 -17.60 5.36
CA ARG A 202 -6.26 -17.30 6.38
C ARG A 202 -7.14 -18.54 6.57
N ARG A 203 -6.60 -19.52 7.31
CA ARG A 203 -7.40 -20.59 7.94
C ARG A 203 -7.48 -20.29 9.43
N THR A 204 -8.53 -19.57 9.82
CA THR A 204 -9.03 -19.63 11.20
C THR A 204 -9.79 -20.96 11.35
N PRO A 205 -9.52 -21.80 12.36
CA PRO A 205 -10.28 -23.03 12.55
C PRO A 205 -11.64 -22.71 13.17
N CYS A 206 -12.73 -23.05 12.47
CA CYS A 206 -14.06 -23.16 13.08
C CYS A 206 -14.15 -24.47 13.88
N PRO A 207 -14.80 -24.49 15.06
CA PRO A 207 -14.97 -25.71 15.84
C PRO A 207 -16.08 -26.57 15.22
N ALA A 208 -15.80 -27.87 15.07
CA ALA A 208 -16.75 -28.84 14.57
C ALA A 208 -17.91 -29.04 15.56
N ILE A 209 -19.11 -28.63 15.17
CA ILE A 209 -20.37 -29.09 15.75
C ILE A 209 -20.73 -30.40 15.04
N LEU A 210 -20.62 -31.53 15.75
CA LEU A 210 -21.12 -32.82 15.29
C LEU A 210 -22.37 -33.18 16.11
N SER A 211 -23.53 -33.07 15.47
CA SER A 211 -24.81 -33.53 15.99
C SER A 211 -25.47 -34.44 14.95
N ARG A 212 -25.73 -35.70 15.38
CA ARG A 212 -26.88 -36.58 15.04
C ARG A 212 -26.89 -37.18 13.61
N SER A 213 -27.38 -38.39 13.32
CA SER A 213 -28.17 -39.40 14.05
C SER A 213 -28.29 -40.69 13.20
N SER A 214 -28.62 -41.80 13.89
CA SER A 214 -29.46 -42.94 13.47
C SER A 214 -28.85 -44.15 12.72
N ARG A 215 -28.99 -45.34 13.34
CA ARG A 215 -29.96 -46.39 12.95
C ARG A 215 -30.11 -47.52 14.00
N CYS A 216 -31.37 -47.94 14.19
CA CYS A 216 -31.95 -49.24 14.61
C CYS A 216 -31.45 -49.90 15.93
N SER A 217 -32.22 -50.02 17.04
CA SER A 217 -33.47 -50.81 17.28
C SER A 217 -33.33 -52.27 16.78
N THR A 218 -33.50 -53.37 17.52
CA THR A 218 -34.18 -53.73 18.79
C THR A 218 -33.70 -55.16 19.14
N THR A 219 -33.58 -55.55 20.41
CA THR A 219 -34.10 -56.83 20.97
C THR A 219 -33.76 -56.95 22.47
N ILE A 220 -34.81 -57.19 23.25
CA ILE A 220 -34.87 -57.46 24.69
C ILE A 220 -34.81 -58.99 24.90
N VAL A 221 -33.98 -59.52 25.81
CA VAL A 221 -34.28 -60.77 26.56
C VAL A 221 -33.68 -60.70 27.98
N ARG A 222 -34.42 -61.34 28.91
CA ARG A 222 -34.46 -61.29 30.37
C ARG A 222 -33.32 -61.97 31.15
N ARG A 223 -33.25 -61.56 32.43
CA ARG A 223 -32.78 -62.26 33.65
C ARG A 223 -32.89 -63.79 33.69
N SER A 224 -31.83 -64.43 34.23
CA SER A 224 -31.81 -65.54 35.22
C SER A 224 -30.32 -65.89 35.47
N GLY A 225 -29.74 -66.13 36.65
CA GLY A 225 -30.27 -66.57 37.94
C GLY A 225 -30.09 -68.08 38.14
N SER A 226 -28.87 -68.56 38.47
CA SER A 226 -28.54 -69.89 39.08
C SER A 226 -27.00 -70.01 39.15
N ARG A 227 -26.29 -70.03 40.28
CA ARG A 227 -26.19 -71.02 41.40
C ARG A 227 -25.82 -72.43 40.95
N SER A 228 -24.97 -73.08 41.77
CA SER A 228 -24.41 -74.45 41.76
C SER A 228 -22.95 -74.47 41.30
N THR A 229 -21.97 -75.04 42.03
CA THR A 229 -21.91 -75.78 43.31
C THR A 229 -20.44 -75.81 43.70
#